data_AF-A0A9P5VSF6-F1
#
_entry.id   AF-A0A9P5VSF6-F1
#
_cell.length_a   1.000
_cell.length_b   1.000
_cell.length_c   1.000
_cell.angle_alpha   90.00
_cell.angle_beta   90.00
_cell.angle_gamma   90.00
#
_symmetry.space_group_name_H-M   'P 1'
#
loop_
_entity.id
_entity.type
_entity.pdbx_description
1 polymer ?
#
loop_
_entity_poly.entity_id
_entity_poly.type
_entity_poly.pdbx_seq_one_letter_code
_entity_poly.pdbx_strand_id
1 'polypeptide(L)'
;ALEPPIATKDLDLDLDPGNQGYVSEVGPLPKDDPDEIPRPLTIHSLEPKLLRRIFSFLAVQHYDYLNHRTHTLYHALHPLTLVCKSWNNVASPLLWQERTFHGWRAGEELATFIQQTENADFSSTHEYGEFVKRIEIIDSHDVVDKQNGQFVINWITPDVILALSEHCSKRLRDLTLVFATGRQFSNENEEGLIPWNAFADSCRRLFMVTLTNYICPILPVGDGHPLHQFATHTNPLTELVFKRCKNIPDETFQQLARTCGKALTKLVLLDSDACLGAAEMIEFARECPNLRHLNVSWIESVAPKINDEVVLELTANCLRLEYVSLLDADSISDVSFQTLSRLRYLRNLILPRAGSEKSGMAYRQESLIALAKSCKRLEQLQLVAPGATTSRFFEALLFCPNLQVLVIGELCKALLIDQRFKTLGLAKYVDPETSDAYKLVWHKKT
;
A
#
# COMPACT_ATOMS: atom_id res chain seq x y z
N ALA A 1 16.67 -21.02 -16.97
CA ALA A 1 15.61 -21.35 -17.95
C ALA A 1 14.57 -22.17 -17.23
N LEU A 2 13.46 -21.56 -16.83
CA LEU A 2 12.23 -22.20 -16.34
C LEU A 2 11.19 -21.07 -16.23
N GLU A 3 10.14 -21.19 -17.02
CA GLU A 3 9.01 -20.27 -17.18
C GLU A 3 8.16 -20.18 -15.89
N PRO A 4 7.46 -19.05 -15.63
CA PRO A 4 6.42 -19.01 -14.62
C PRO A 4 5.05 -19.46 -15.18
N PRO A 5 4.11 -19.90 -14.32
CA PRO A 5 2.93 -20.64 -14.72
C PRO A 5 1.83 -19.73 -15.28
N ILE A 6 1.15 -20.22 -16.32
CA ILE A 6 -0.06 -19.61 -16.88
C ILE A 6 -1.21 -19.88 -15.91
N ALA A 7 -1.63 -18.83 -15.18
CA ALA A 7 -2.89 -18.82 -14.46
C ALA A 7 -3.94 -18.09 -15.29
N THR A 8 -4.76 -18.83 -16.02
CA THR A 8 -6.04 -18.35 -16.55
C THR A 8 -7.01 -18.16 -15.39
N LYS A 9 -7.51 -16.94 -15.19
CA LYS A 9 -8.76 -16.72 -14.46
C LYS A 9 -9.48 -15.48 -14.97
N ASP A 10 -10.76 -15.69 -15.16
CA ASP A 10 -11.74 -14.86 -15.84
C ASP A 10 -11.88 -13.46 -15.23
N LEU A 11 -11.96 -12.47 -16.11
CA LEU A 11 -12.41 -11.11 -15.76
C LEU A 11 -13.81 -10.94 -16.32
N ASP A 12 -14.80 -11.14 -15.45
CA ASP A 12 -16.17 -10.68 -15.65
C ASP A 12 -16.16 -9.16 -15.87
N LEU A 13 -16.64 -8.73 -17.04
CA LEU A 13 -16.89 -7.34 -17.36
C LEU A 13 -18.39 -7.09 -17.23
N ASP A 14 -18.78 -6.43 -16.14
CA ASP A 14 -20.10 -5.82 -15.99
C ASP A 14 -20.34 -4.82 -17.14
N LEU A 15 -21.30 -5.14 -18.00
CA LEU A 15 -21.81 -4.26 -19.04
C LEU A 15 -23.13 -3.63 -18.56
N ASP A 16 -23.14 -2.30 -18.48
CA ASP A 16 -24.32 -1.49 -18.16
C ASP A 16 -25.33 -1.52 -19.34
N PRO A 17 -26.62 -1.87 -19.15
CA PRO A 17 -27.59 -2.00 -20.22
C PRO A 17 -28.38 -0.69 -20.41
N GLY A 18 -27.99 0.11 -21.39
CA GLY A 18 -28.66 1.40 -21.58
C GLY A 18 -28.37 2.08 -22.91
N ASN A 19 -28.65 1.41 -24.05
CA ASN A 19 -28.94 2.13 -25.28
C ASN A 19 -29.84 1.29 -26.21
N GLN A 20 -31.16 1.39 -26.00
CA GLN A 20 -32.15 0.99 -26.98
C GLN A 20 -32.32 2.13 -27.99
N GLY A 21 -32.14 1.85 -29.28
CA GLY A 21 -32.47 2.82 -30.32
C GLY A 21 -32.13 2.35 -31.72
N TYR A 22 -33.18 2.13 -32.50
CA TYR A 22 -33.24 2.00 -33.97
C TYR A 22 -32.94 0.62 -34.58
N VAL A 23 -34.02 -0.15 -34.68
CA VAL A 23 -34.26 -1.12 -35.75
C VAL A 23 -34.33 -0.33 -37.06
N SER A 24 -33.37 -0.51 -37.96
CA SER A 24 -33.50 -0.10 -39.37
C SER A 24 -33.48 -1.33 -40.27
N GLU A 25 -34.42 -1.33 -41.20
CA GLU A 25 -34.82 -2.41 -42.11
C GLU A 25 -33.65 -3.04 -42.87
N VAL A 26 -33.73 -4.36 -43.02
CA VAL A 26 -32.81 -5.18 -43.82
C VAL A 26 -33.05 -4.89 -45.30
N GLY A 27 -32.26 -3.98 -45.87
CA GLY A 27 -32.11 -3.86 -47.33
C GLY A 27 -31.39 -5.08 -47.92
N PRO A 28 -31.60 -5.40 -49.21
CA PRO A 28 -31.06 -6.61 -49.82
C PRO A 28 -29.52 -6.57 -49.83
N LEU A 29 -28.93 -7.72 -49.49
CA LEU A 29 -27.48 -7.98 -49.55
C LEU A 29 -26.88 -7.47 -50.88
N PRO A 30 -25.76 -6.72 -50.86
CA PRO A 30 -25.07 -6.39 -52.09
C PRO A 30 -24.58 -7.70 -52.74
N LYS A 31 -24.76 -7.79 -54.05
CA LYS A 31 -24.23 -8.89 -54.86
C LYS A 31 -22.71 -8.90 -54.70
N ASP A 32 -22.17 -10.00 -54.19
CA ASP A 32 -20.74 -10.26 -54.16
C ASP A 32 -20.19 -10.17 -55.58
N ASP A 33 -19.33 -9.17 -55.81
CA ASP A 33 -18.55 -9.06 -57.03
C ASP A 33 -17.42 -10.10 -56.95
N PRO A 34 -17.30 -11.07 -57.87
CA PRO A 34 -16.34 -12.18 -57.74
C PRO A 34 -14.87 -11.77 -57.78
N ASP A 35 -14.57 -10.49 -58.08
CA ASP A 35 -13.23 -9.94 -58.24
C ASP A 35 -12.79 -8.97 -57.11
N GLU A 36 -13.58 -8.80 -56.03
CA GLU A 36 -13.06 -8.11 -54.83
C GLU A 36 -12.15 -9.03 -54.02
N ILE A 37 -10.85 -8.99 -54.35
CA ILE A 37 -9.78 -9.44 -53.46
C ILE A 37 -10.03 -8.80 -52.08
N PRO A 38 -10.14 -9.57 -50.97
CA PRO A 38 -10.32 -8.99 -49.65
C PRO A 38 -9.16 -8.03 -49.43
N ARG A 39 -9.44 -6.73 -49.33
CA ARG A 39 -8.37 -5.74 -49.10
C ARG A 39 -7.61 -6.22 -47.86
N PRO A 40 -6.28 -6.36 -47.92
CA PRO A 40 -5.53 -6.83 -46.78
C PRO A 40 -5.86 -5.92 -45.60
N LEU A 41 -6.31 -6.53 -44.49
CA LEU A 41 -6.56 -5.81 -43.23
C LEU A 41 -5.30 -5.03 -42.89
N THR A 42 -5.33 -3.73 -43.19
CA THR A 42 -4.21 -2.86 -42.88
C THR A 42 -4.13 -2.73 -41.36
N ILE A 43 -2.93 -2.61 -40.82
CA ILE A 43 -2.73 -2.44 -39.37
C ILE A 43 -3.48 -1.21 -38.80
N HIS A 44 -3.86 -0.28 -39.68
CA HIS A 44 -4.66 0.91 -39.41
C HIS A 44 -6.16 0.65 -39.27
N SER A 45 -6.69 -0.49 -39.77
CA SER A 45 -8.10 -0.86 -39.68
C SER A 45 -8.42 -1.76 -38.47
N LEU A 46 -7.44 -2.01 -37.59
CA LEU A 46 -7.69 -2.78 -36.36
C LEU A 46 -8.59 -2.01 -35.40
N GLU A 47 -9.59 -2.70 -34.84
CA GLU A 47 -10.48 -2.10 -33.85
C GLU A 47 -9.72 -1.67 -32.57
N PRO A 48 -10.10 -0.55 -31.94
CA PRO A 48 -9.45 -0.06 -30.72
C PRO A 48 -9.40 -1.08 -29.58
N LYS A 49 -10.41 -1.93 -29.44
CA LYS A 49 -10.46 -3.00 -28.43
C LYS A 49 -9.37 -4.05 -28.66
N LEU A 50 -9.16 -4.45 -29.92
CA LEU A 50 -8.13 -5.41 -30.29
C LEU A 50 -6.73 -4.80 -30.13
N LEU A 51 -6.53 -3.54 -30.53
CA LEU A 51 -5.29 -2.80 -30.31
C LEU A 51 -4.93 -2.72 -28.82
N ARG A 52 -5.91 -2.40 -27.96
CA ARG A 52 -5.70 -2.36 -26.50
C ARG A 52 -5.26 -3.72 -25.97
N ARG A 53 -5.84 -4.81 -26.46
CA ARG A 53 -5.44 -6.18 -26.08
C ARG A 53 -4.02 -6.48 -26.56
N ILE A 54 -3.66 -6.12 -27.78
CA ILE A 54 -2.29 -6.29 -28.30
C ILE A 54 -1.30 -5.50 -27.44
N PHE A 55 -1.56 -4.23 -27.15
CA PHE A 55 -0.70 -3.37 -26.35
C PHE A 55 -0.56 -3.85 -24.90
N SER A 56 -1.57 -4.56 -24.37
CA SER A 56 -1.50 -5.17 -23.03
C SER A 56 -0.37 -6.21 -22.90
N PHE A 57 0.02 -6.87 -23.98
CA PHE A 57 1.14 -7.83 -23.97
C PHE A 57 2.52 -7.17 -23.92
N LEU A 58 2.60 -5.85 -24.17
CA LEU A 58 3.83 -5.07 -24.09
C LEU A 58 4.03 -4.45 -22.70
N ALA A 59 3.13 -4.76 -21.75
CA ALA A 59 3.21 -4.24 -20.41
C ALA A 59 4.17 -5.07 -19.55
N VAL A 60 4.90 -4.41 -18.65
CA VAL A 60 5.86 -5.02 -17.73
C VAL A 60 5.30 -4.99 -16.32
N GLN A 61 5.41 -6.11 -15.60
CA GLN A 61 5.08 -6.14 -14.17
C GLN A 61 6.24 -5.58 -13.34
N HIS A 62 5.97 -4.57 -12.53
CA HIS A 62 6.94 -3.94 -11.62
C HIS A 62 6.45 -4.06 -10.17
N TYR A 63 7.31 -4.54 -9.27
CA TYR A 63 6.98 -4.63 -7.85
C TYR A 63 7.44 -3.36 -7.11
N ASP A 64 6.47 -2.58 -6.63
CA ASP A 64 6.68 -1.47 -5.72
C ASP A 64 6.92 -1.99 -4.30
N TYR A 65 8.18 -1.92 -3.87
CA TYR A 65 8.61 -2.33 -2.53
C TYR A 65 8.13 -1.39 -1.42
N LEU A 66 7.87 -0.11 -1.72
CA LEU A 66 7.37 0.84 -0.73
C LEU A 66 5.94 0.49 -0.35
N ASN A 67 5.10 0.17 -1.34
CA ASN A 67 3.69 -0.13 -1.10
C ASN A 67 3.35 -1.62 -1.09
N HIS A 68 4.32 -2.48 -1.38
CA HIS A 68 4.16 -3.93 -1.54
C HIS A 68 3.07 -4.30 -2.56
N ARG A 69 3.12 -3.67 -3.74
CA ARG A 69 2.14 -3.88 -4.82
C ARG A 69 2.86 -4.16 -6.14
N THR A 70 2.21 -4.91 -7.03
CA THR A 70 2.71 -5.13 -8.40
C THR A 70 1.92 -4.25 -9.37
N HIS A 71 2.62 -3.58 -10.28
CA HIS A 71 2.08 -2.61 -11.21
C HIS A 71 2.40 -2.98 -12.64
N THR A 72 1.55 -2.51 -13.57
CA THR A 72 1.65 -2.85 -14.99
C THR A 72 2.09 -1.60 -15.74
N LEU A 73 3.38 -1.54 -16.06
CA LEU A 73 4.01 -0.40 -16.74
C LEU A 73 3.96 -0.55 -18.25
N TYR A 74 3.68 0.54 -18.95
CA TYR A 74 3.50 0.58 -20.41
C TYR A 74 4.58 1.39 -21.13
N HIS A 75 5.77 1.56 -20.54
CA HIS A 75 6.85 2.38 -21.12
C HIS A 75 7.23 1.99 -22.56
N ALA A 76 7.14 0.70 -22.89
CA ALA A 76 7.42 0.18 -24.24
C ALA A 76 6.41 0.64 -25.31
N LEU A 77 5.29 1.27 -24.94
CA LEU A 77 4.31 1.80 -25.88
C LEU A 77 4.71 3.12 -26.54
N HIS A 78 5.80 3.78 -26.08
CA HIS A 78 6.20 5.10 -26.62
C HIS A 78 6.36 5.11 -28.15
N PRO A 79 7.04 4.16 -28.81
CA PRO A 79 7.11 4.15 -30.28
C PRO A 79 5.75 4.00 -30.95
N LEU A 80 4.79 3.34 -30.29
CA LEU A 80 3.46 3.06 -30.85
C LEU A 80 2.58 4.31 -30.89
N THR A 81 2.84 5.29 -30.02
CA THR A 81 2.13 6.57 -30.06
C THR A 81 2.49 7.38 -31.31
N LEU A 82 3.61 7.06 -31.99
CA LEU A 82 4.10 7.78 -33.16
C LEU A 82 3.69 7.14 -34.50
N VAL A 83 3.01 5.98 -34.48
CA VAL A 83 2.67 5.21 -35.70
C VAL A 83 1.55 5.87 -36.50
N CYS A 84 0.39 6.10 -35.89
CA CYS A 84 -0.73 6.79 -36.52
C CYS A 84 -1.71 7.31 -35.46
N LYS A 85 -2.67 8.16 -35.86
CA LYS A 85 -3.68 8.75 -34.96
C LYS A 85 -4.48 7.70 -34.18
N SER A 86 -4.89 6.61 -34.83
CA SER A 86 -5.64 5.53 -34.17
C SER A 86 -4.82 4.86 -33.07
N TRP A 87 -3.56 4.54 -33.36
CA TRP A 87 -2.65 3.92 -32.41
C TRP A 87 -2.30 4.86 -31.25
N ASN A 88 -2.05 6.13 -31.55
CA ASN A 88 -1.84 7.17 -30.56
C ASN A 88 -3.03 7.27 -29.58
N ASN A 89 -4.26 7.29 -30.09
CA ASN A 89 -5.47 7.35 -29.26
C ASN A 89 -5.64 6.15 -28.31
N VAL A 90 -5.08 4.99 -28.65
CA VAL A 90 -5.15 3.78 -27.81
C VAL A 90 -3.93 3.65 -26.88
N ALA A 91 -2.74 3.96 -27.38
CA ALA A 91 -1.48 3.83 -26.66
C ALA A 91 -1.27 4.96 -25.63
N SER A 92 -1.61 6.21 -25.97
CA SER A 92 -1.39 7.37 -25.08
C SER A 92 -2.10 7.19 -23.72
N PRO A 93 -3.39 6.80 -23.65
CA PRO A 93 -4.04 6.54 -22.35
C PRO A 93 -3.45 5.37 -21.56
N LEU A 94 -2.76 4.42 -22.20
CA LEU A 94 -2.08 3.32 -21.50
C LEU A 94 -0.72 3.78 -20.96
N LEU A 95 0.03 4.52 -21.78
CA LEU A 95 1.36 5.06 -21.44
C LEU A 95 1.32 6.10 -20.32
N TRP A 96 0.25 6.89 -20.23
CA TRP A 96 0.11 8.01 -19.30
C TRP A 96 -0.57 7.64 -17.96
N GLN A 97 -0.96 6.39 -17.76
CA GLN A 97 -1.69 5.98 -16.55
C GLN A 97 -0.89 6.08 -15.26
N GLU A 98 0.41 5.78 -15.32
CA GLU A 98 1.29 5.75 -14.17
C GLU A 98 2.50 6.65 -14.44
N ARG A 99 2.79 7.55 -13.50
CA ARG A 99 3.90 8.49 -13.57
C ARG A 99 4.72 8.41 -12.30
N THR A 100 5.95 7.94 -12.44
CA THR A 100 6.92 7.87 -11.35
C THR A 100 8.08 8.80 -11.69
N PHE A 101 8.41 9.67 -10.75
CA PHE A 101 9.51 10.63 -10.84
C PHE A 101 10.51 10.31 -9.73
N HIS A 102 11.71 9.88 -10.11
CA HIS A 102 12.75 9.50 -9.16
C HIS A 102 14.15 9.74 -9.73
N GLY A 103 15.14 9.88 -8.85
CA GLY A 103 16.55 10.09 -9.24
C GLY A 103 16.88 11.51 -9.70
N TRP A 104 18.02 11.67 -10.35
CA TRP A 104 18.62 12.98 -10.62
C TRP A 104 17.91 13.81 -11.70
N ARG A 105 17.16 13.17 -12.61
CA ARG A 105 16.36 13.85 -13.66
C ARG A 105 14.90 14.10 -13.25
N ALA A 106 14.50 13.67 -12.05
CA ALA A 106 13.09 13.71 -11.62
C ALA A 106 12.48 15.10 -11.77
N GLY A 107 13.23 16.17 -11.45
CA GLY A 107 12.75 17.54 -11.58
C GLY A 107 12.50 18.01 -13.00
N GLU A 108 13.44 17.73 -13.92
CA GLU A 108 13.27 18.08 -15.34
C GLU A 108 12.10 17.30 -15.96
N GLU A 109 11.97 16.02 -15.61
CA GLU A 109 10.88 15.16 -16.05
C GLU A 109 9.53 15.62 -15.48
N LEU A 110 9.49 16.00 -14.20
CA LEU A 110 8.31 16.51 -13.53
C LEU A 110 7.86 17.86 -14.10
N ALA A 111 8.80 18.79 -14.33
CA ALA A 111 8.50 20.08 -14.95
C ALA A 111 7.96 19.89 -16.38
N THR A 112 8.59 19.01 -17.16
CA THR A 112 8.11 18.68 -18.51
C THR A 112 6.72 18.05 -18.46
N PHE A 113 6.47 17.15 -17.50
CA PHE A 113 5.17 16.54 -17.31
C PHE A 113 4.09 17.57 -16.98
N ILE A 114 4.34 18.45 -16.00
CA ILE A 114 3.41 19.52 -15.62
C ILE A 114 3.10 20.41 -16.81
N GLN A 115 4.12 20.85 -17.55
CA GLN A 115 3.95 21.64 -18.76
C GLN A 115 3.08 20.92 -19.82
N GLN A 116 3.25 19.61 -19.98
CA GLN A 116 2.45 18.80 -20.91
C GLN A 116 1.00 18.62 -20.45
N THR A 117 0.73 18.68 -19.14
CA THR A 117 -0.62 18.62 -18.59
C THR A 117 -1.32 19.98 -18.53
N GLU A 118 -0.58 21.07 -18.39
CA GLU A 118 -1.08 22.46 -18.39
C GLU A 118 -1.46 22.94 -19.79
N ASN A 119 -0.63 22.67 -20.81
CA ASN A 119 -0.78 23.23 -22.16
C ASN A 119 -1.85 22.53 -23.03
N ALA A 120 -2.97 22.14 -22.43
CA ALA A 120 -4.09 21.51 -23.12
C ALA A 120 -4.62 22.37 -24.28
N ASP A 121 -4.47 23.69 -24.21
CA ASP A 121 -5.33 24.60 -24.98
C ASP A 121 -4.92 24.87 -26.45
N PHE A 122 -3.67 24.64 -26.90
CA PHE A 122 -3.33 24.98 -28.32
C PHE A 122 -2.34 24.08 -29.07
N SER A 123 -1.59 23.18 -28.42
CA SER A 123 -0.61 22.31 -29.12
C SER A 123 -0.58 20.84 -28.66
N SER A 124 -1.33 20.50 -27.62
CA SER A 124 -1.36 19.13 -27.09
C SER A 124 -2.23 18.22 -27.97
N THR A 125 -1.84 16.96 -28.11
CA THR A 125 -2.66 15.95 -28.83
C THR A 125 -3.81 15.44 -27.97
N HIS A 126 -3.66 15.50 -26.64
CA HIS A 126 -4.61 15.02 -25.64
C HIS A 126 -4.52 15.87 -24.38
N GLU A 127 -5.61 15.89 -23.60
CA GLU A 127 -5.58 16.29 -22.19
C GLU A 127 -4.90 15.19 -21.35
N TYR A 128 -3.58 15.13 -21.40
CA TYR A 128 -2.80 14.03 -20.84
C TYR A 128 -3.04 13.81 -19.34
N GLY A 129 -3.33 14.88 -18.59
CA GLY A 129 -3.66 14.82 -17.17
C GLY A 129 -4.89 13.95 -16.87
N GLU A 130 -5.87 13.87 -17.79
CA GLU A 130 -7.06 13.03 -17.62
C GLU A 130 -6.76 11.52 -17.63
N PHE A 131 -5.63 11.12 -18.18
CA PHE A 131 -5.24 9.71 -18.26
C PHE A 131 -4.57 9.22 -16.99
N VAL A 132 -4.02 10.14 -16.20
CA VAL A 132 -3.21 9.84 -15.03
C VAL A 132 -4.09 9.24 -13.94
N LYS A 133 -3.73 8.03 -13.51
CA LYS A 133 -4.36 7.32 -12.39
C LYS A 133 -3.45 7.24 -11.19
N ARG A 134 -2.14 7.34 -11.39
CA ARG A 134 -1.15 7.18 -10.33
C ARG A 134 0.00 8.13 -10.54
N ILE A 135 0.39 8.78 -9.46
CA ILE A 135 1.57 9.62 -9.40
C ILE A 135 2.42 9.18 -8.21
N GLU A 136 3.70 8.99 -8.48
CA GLU A 136 4.72 8.72 -7.48
C GLU A 136 5.86 9.73 -7.67
N ILE A 137 6.15 10.52 -6.64
CA ILE A 137 7.25 11.48 -6.63
C ILE A 137 8.16 11.11 -5.47
N ILE A 138 9.43 10.83 -5.80
CA ILE A 138 10.46 10.45 -4.85
C ILE A 138 11.57 11.49 -4.92
N ASP A 139 11.68 12.31 -3.87
CA ASP A 139 12.80 13.22 -3.71
C ASP A 139 14.12 12.47 -3.51
N SER A 140 15.22 13.11 -3.90
CA SER A 140 16.57 12.56 -3.74
C SER A 140 17.32 13.28 -2.62
N HIS A 141 17.94 12.50 -1.73
CA HIS A 141 18.98 12.97 -0.81
C HIS A 141 20.36 13.08 -1.48
N ASP A 142 20.50 12.52 -2.68
CA ASP A 142 21.75 12.37 -3.39
C ASP A 142 21.73 13.19 -4.67
N VAL A 143 22.22 14.43 -4.58
CA VAL A 143 22.92 15.07 -5.69
C VAL A 143 24.24 15.61 -5.14
N VAL A 144 25.27 14.78 -5.24
CA VAL A 144 26.66 15.22 -5.15
C VAL A 144 27.01 15.81 -6.50
N ASP A 145 26.85 17.13 -6.67
CA ASP A 145 27.68 17.80 -7.65
C ASP A 145 29.12 17.62 -7.18
N LYS A 146 29.95 16.91 -7.96
CA LYS A 146 31.34 16.58 -7.61
C LYS A 146 32.20 17.81 -7.32
N GLN A 147 31.68 19.01 -7.58
CA GLN A 147 32.37 20.28 -7.34
C GLN A 147 31.80 21.12 -6.19
N ASN A 148 30.55 20.90 -5.72
CA ASN A 148 29.84 21.89 -4.87
C ASN A 148 29.18 21.37 -3.57
N GLY A 149 29.36 20.10 -3.21
CA GLY A 149 28.80 19.54 -1.97
C GLY A 149 27.41 18.93 -2.12
N GLN A 150 26.90 18.32 -1.05
CA GLN A 150 25.64 17.57 -1.06
C GLN A 150 24.45 18.53 -1.02
N PHE A 151 23.70 18.62 -2.13
CA PHE A 151 22.44 19.35 -2.17
C PHE A 151 21.28 18.36 -2.04
N VAL A 152 20.34 18.67 -1.14
CA VAL A 152 19.06 17.97 -1.10
C VAL A 152 18.11 18.71 -2.03
N ILE A 153 17.52 17.99 -2.99
CA ILE A 153 16.55 18.58 -3.91
C ILE A 153 15.15 18.12 -3.51
N ASN A 154 14.28 19.10 -3.24
CA ASN A 154 12.86 18.90 -2.93
C ASN A 154 12.04 19.25 -4.17
N TRP A 155 11.52 18.23 -4.83
CA TRP A 155 10.65 18.36 -5.99
C TRP A 155 9.17 18.44 -5.60
N ILE A 156 8.85 18.08 -4.36
CA ILE A 156 7.48 18.11 -3.83
C ILE A 156 7.20 19.52 -3.29
N THR A 157 6.85 20.43 -4.19
CA THR A 157 6.50 21.82 -3.87
C THR A 157 4.98 22.03 -3.84
N PRO A 158 4.48 23.10 -3.19
CA PRO A 158 3.07 23.49 -3.25
C PRO A 158 2.54 23.61 -4.68
N ASP A 159 3.32 24.26 -5.57
CA ASP A 159 2.94 24.49 -6.97
C ASP A 159 2.77 23.17 -7.72
N VAL A 160 3.66 22.20 -7.48
CA VAL A 160 3.53 20.86 -8.06
C VAL A 160 2.22 20.21 -7.60
N ILE A 161 1.94 20.19 -6.30
CA ILE A 161 0.73 19.55 -5.78
C ILE A 161 -0.54 20.27 -6.26
N LEU A 162 -0.51 21.60 -6.39
CA LEU A 162 -1.59 22.39 -6.96
C LEU A 162 -1.83 22.01 -8.43
N ALA A 163 -0.78 21.99 -9.26
CA ALA A 163 -0.87 21.57 -10.65
C ALA A 163 -1.41 20.14 -10.80
N LEU A 164 -1.01 19.21 -9.92
CA LEU A 164 -1.58 17.86 -9.90
C LEU A 164 -3.07 17.87 -9.58
N SER A 165 -3.50 18.70 -8.62
CA SER A 165 -4.92 18.84 -8.27
C SER A 165 -5.76 19.43 -9.40
N GLU A 166 -5.20 20.34 -10.19
CA GLU A 166 -5.89 21.00 -11.30
C GLU A 166 -5.95 20.11 -12.54
N HIS A 167 -4.83 19.48 -12.92
CA HIS A 167 -4.72 18.81 -14.21
C HIS A 167 -4.92 17.29 -14.14
N CYS A 168 -4.69 16.64 -12.99
CA CYS A 168 -4.77 15.17 -12.86
C CYS A 168 -5.98 14.68 -12.05
N SER A 169 -6.81 15.57 -11.50
CA SER A 169 -7.88 15.23 -10.53
C SER A 169 -8.96 14.27 -11.03
N LYS A 170 -9.29 14.27 -12.33
CA LYS A 170 -10.43 13.51 -12.87
C LYS A 170 -10.30 11.99 -12.71
N ARG A 171 -9.07 11.46 -12.72
CA ARG A 171 -8.80 10.01 -12.66
C ARG A 171 -7.72 9.60 -11.67
N LEU A 172 -7.05 10.54 -11.00
CA LEU A 172 -6.04 10.22 -10.00
C LEU A 172 -6.64 9.37 -8.87
N ARG A 173 -6.02 8.21 -8.65
CA ARG A 173 -6.41 7.18 -7.68
C ARG A 173 -5.36 6.99 -6.61
N ASP A 174 -4.09 7.03 -7.00
CA ASP A 174 -2.99 6.71 -6.12
C ASP A 174 -1.97 7.84 -6.13
N LEU A 175 -1.70 8.42 -4.97
CA LEU A 175 -0.65 9.41 -4.78
C LEU A 175 0.41 8.84 -3.82
N THR A 176 1.67 8.83 -4.25
CA THR A 176 2.81 8.47 -3.40
C THR A 176 3.82 9.62 -3.41
N LEU A 177 4.11 10.16 -2.23
CA LEU A 177 5.08 11.22 -2.03
C LEU A 177 6.14 10.76 -1.02
N VAL A 178 7.40 10.77 -1.44
CA VAL A 178 8.55 10.44 -0.59
C VAL A 178 9.44 11.66 -0.50
N PHE A 179 9.44 12.30 0.67
CA PHE A 179 10.19 13.53 0.93
C PHE A 179 11.63 13.21 1.32
N ALA A 180 12.57 14.02 0.83
CA ALA A 180 13.96 13.91 1.26
C ALA A 180 14.17 14.60 2.61
N THR A 181 14.02 15.93 2.69
CA THR A 181 14.26 16.65 3.96
C THR A 181 13.10 16.56 4.95
N GLY A 182 11.89 16.26 4.46
CA GLY A 182 10.65 16.25 5.23
C GLY A 182 10.16 17.61 5.72
N ARG A 183 11.05 18.60 5.91
CA ARG A 183 10.75 19.89 6.54
C ARG A 183 10.03 20.84 5.58
N GLN A 184 8.80 21.17 5.92
CA GLN A 184 8.17 22.41 5.45
C GLN A 184 8.48 23.52 6.47
N PHE A 185 9.15 24.58 6.04
CA PHE A 185 9.33 25.75 6.88
C PHE A 185 8.05 26.58 6.79
N SER A 186 7.29 26.66 7.89
CA SER A 186 6.27 27.69 8.05
C SER A 186 6.97 28.96 8.53
N ASN A 187 7.07 29.98 7.68
CA ASN A 187 7.08 31.34 8.20
C ASN A 187 5.63 31.64 8.64
N GLU A 188 5.36 32.68 9.43
CA GLU A 188 4.00 32.97 9.92
C GLU A 188 2.93 33.18 8.81
N ASN A 189 3.36 33.18 7.54
CA ASN A 189 2.51 33.19 6.35
C ASN A 189 2.31 31.76 5.83
N GLU A 190 1.07 31.40 5.45
CA GLU A 190 0.71 30.12 4.82
C GLU A 190 1.41 29.86 3.46
N GLU A 191 2.16 30.84 2.95
CA GLU A 191 2.97 30.75 1.73
C GLU A 191 4.03 29.64 1.85
N GLY A 192 3.88 28.59 1.05
CA GLY A 192 4.83 27.48 0.99
C GLY A 192 4.31 26.14 1.54
N LEU A 193 3.10 26.11 2.11
CA LEU A 193 2.48 24.87 2.58
C LEU A 193 1.92 24.06 1.40
N ILE A 194 1.96 22.72 1.51
CA ILE A 194 1.30 21.88 0.49
C ILE A 194 -0.20 22.14 0.56
N PRO A 195 -0.87 22.44 -0.58
CA PRO A 195 -2.30 22.77 -0.65
C PRO A 195 -3.16 21.51 -0.58
N TRP A 196 -3.04 20.79 0.53
CA TRP A 196 -3.73 19.54 0.79
C TRP A 196 -5.26 19.65 0.69
N ASN A 197 -5.82 20.79 1.07
CA ASN A 197 -7.25 21.07 0.95
C ASN A 197 -7.70 21.10 -0.53
N ALA A 198 -7.04 21.90 -1.37
CA ALA A 198 -7.34 22.00 -2.80
C ALA A 198 -7.18 20.63 -3.49
N PHE A 199 -6.15 19.88 -3.08
CA PHE A 199 -5.93 18.52 -3.57
C PHE A 199 -7.06 17.56 -3.19
N ALA A 200 -7.49 17.57 -1.92
CA ALA A 200 -8.59 16.74 -1.42
C ALA A 200 -9.92 17.07 -2.11
N ASP A 201 -10.21 18.34 -2.32
CA ASP A 201 -11.46 18.79 -2.94
C ASP A 201 -11.54 18.43 -4.44
N SER A 202 -10.40 18.47 -5.13
CA SER A 202 -10.34 18.19 -6.56
C SER A 202 -10.27 16.69 -6.85
N CYS A 203 -9.43 15.94 -6.13
CA CYS A 203 -9.12 14.53 -6.42
C CYS A 203 -10.14 13.55 -5.82
N ARG A 204 -11.42 13.66 -6.18
CA ARG A 204 -12.54 12.88 -5.59
C ARG A 204 -12.52 11.37 -5.87
N ARG A 205 -11.57 10.87 -6.67
CA ARG A 205 -11.39 9.44 -6.98
C ARG A 205 -10.14 8.86 -6.32
N LEU A 206 -9.54 9.57 -5.39
CA LEU A 206 -8.32 9.14 -4.71
C LEU A 206 -8.63 7.93 -3.82
N PHE A 207 -8.05 6.78 -4.11
CA PHE A 207 -8.23 5.56 -3.31
C PHE A 207 -7.10 5.34 -2.32
N MET A 208 -5.93 5.92 -2.60
CA MET A 208 -4.71 5.66 -1.86
C MET A 208 -3.85 6.92 -1.74
N VAL A 209 -3.36 7.15 -0.52
CA VAL A 209 -2.29 8.12 -0.26
C VAL A 209 -1.15 7.46 0.51
N THR A 210 0.07 7.67 0.01
CA THR A 210 1.31 7.29 0.68
C THR A 210 2.18 8.52 0.91
N LEU A 211 2.50 8.80 2.17
CA LEU A 211 3.45 9.84 2.56
C LEU A 211 4.62 9.20 3.29
N THR A 212 5.85 9.50 2.88
CA THR A 212 7.07 9.03 3.53
C THR A 212 7.97 10.20 3.88
N ASN A 213 8.46 10.24 5.12
CA ASN A 213 9.28 11.31 5.71
C ASN A 213 8.61 12.71 5.70
N TYR A 214 7.29 12.80 5.57
CA TYR A 214 6.61 14.10 5.57
C TYR A 214 6.55 14.72 6.97
N ILE A 215 7.13 15.90 7.17
CA ILE A 215 7.01 16.65 8.43
C ILE A 215 5.97 17.73 8.21
N CYS A 216 4.82 17.57 8.86
CA CYS A 216 3.75 18.54 8.83
C CYS A 216 4.22 19.87 9.45
N PRO A 217 3.68 21.01 8.97
CA PRO A 217 3.98 22.29 9.59
C PRO A 217 3.39 22.33 11.01
N ILE A 218 4.04 23.08 11.90
CA ILE A 218 3.57 23.23 13.29
C ILE A 218 2.37 24.18 13.35
N LEU A 219 2.23 25.08 12.38
CA LEU A 219 1.12 26.01 12.22
C LEU A 219 0.63 26.02 10.77
N PRO A 220 -0.66 26.30 10.52
CA PRO A 220 -1.74 26.42 11.50
C PRO A 220 -2.08 25.09 12.21
N VAL A 221 -2.68 25.16 13.41
CA VAL A 221 -3.12 24.00 14.22
C VAL A 221 -4.63 23.78 14.13
N GLY A 222 -5.12 22.63 14.61
CA GLY A 222 -6.54 22.28 14.62
C GLY A 222 -7.13 22.20 13.20
N ASP A 223 -8.33 22.74 12.99
CA ASP A 223 -9.05 22.70 11.71
C ASP A 223 -8.30 23.40 10.55
N GLY A 224 -7.38 24.31 10.86
CA GLY A 224 -6.53 24.97 9.87
C GLY A 224 -5.38 24.10 9.38
N HIS A 225 -4.99 23.07 10.14
CA HIS A 225 -3.81 22.27 9.83
C HIS A 225 -3.96 21.58 8.46
N PRO A 226 -2.99 21.69 7.53
CA PRO A 226 -3.18 21.25 6.14
C PRO A 226 -3.58 19.78 6.00
N LEU A 227 -2.97 18.90 6.79
CA LEU A 227 -3.31 17.47 6.76
C LEU A 227 -4.63 17.17 7.50
N HIS A 228 -5.06 18.03 8.44
CA HIS A 228 -6.38 17.92 9.05
C HIS A 228 -7.46 18.32 8.04
N GLN A 229 -7.23 19.41 7.30
CA GLN A 229 -8.09 19.79 6.19
C GLN A 229 -8.17 18.68 5.14
N PHE A 230 -7.04 18.05 4.78
CA PHE A 230 -7.06 16.85 3.94
C PHE A 230 -7.97 15.76 4.52
N ALA A 231 -7.79 15.42 5.80
CA ALA A 231 -8.57 14.40 6.47
C ALA A 231 -10.07 14.69 6.46
N THR A 232 -10.46 15.95 6.54
CA THR A 232 -11.86 16.39 6.54
C THR A 232 -12.49 16.37 5.14
N HIS A 233 -11.74 16.74 4.09
CA HIS A 233 -12.29 16.97 2.75
C HIS A 233 -12.04 15.83 1.76
N THR A 234 -11.08 14.94 2.07
CA THR A 234 -10.74 13.82 1.19
C THR A 234 -11.90 12.85 1.04
N ASN A 235 -11.99 12.17 -0.11
CA ASN A 235 -12.96 11.10 -0.26
C ASN A 235 -12.54 9.89 0.59
N PRO A 236 -13.45 8.96 0.94
CA PRO A 236 -13.12 7.80 1.75
C PRO A 236 -12.00 6.97 1.09
N LEU A 237 -10.80 6.98 1.70
CA LEU A 237 -9.65 6.28 1.18
C LEU A 237 -9.73 4.79 1.50
N THR A 238 -9.23 3.96 0.58
CA THR A 238 -9.13 2.51 0.78
C THR A 238 -7.79 2.09 1.37
N GLU A 239 -6.74 2.87 1.11
CA GLU A 239 -5.39 2.63 1.61
C GLU A 239 -4.75 3.93 2.12
N LEU A 240 -4.22 3.88 3.34
CA LEU A 240 -3.48 4.97 3.94
C LEU A 240 -2.12 4.46 4.42
N VAL A 241 -1.05 5.07 3.93
CA VAL A 241 0.32 4.66 4.24
C VAL A 241 1.14 5.88 4.65
N PHE A 242 1.35 6.06 5.95
CA PHE A 242 2.24 7.09 6.50
C PHE A 242 3.48 6.44 7.10
N LYS A 243 4.66 6.87 6.65
CA LYS A 243 5.95 6.36 7.11
C LYS A 243 6.84 7.52 7.51
N ARG A 244 7.37 7.52 8.74
CA ARG A 244 8.21 8.59 9.30
C ARG A 244 7.59 9.99 9.17
N CYS A 245 6.25 10.06 9.22
CA CYS A 245 5.56 11.33 9.20
C CYS A 245 5.51 11.93 10.62
N LYS A 246 5.83 13.22 10.76
CA LYS A 246 5.92 13.92 12.06
C LYS A 246 5.10 15.22 12.06
N ASN A 247 4.85 15.77 13.24
CA ASN A 247 3.94 16.86 13.58
C ASN A 247 2.47 16.67 13.11
N ILE A 248 1.96 15.44 13.04
CA ILE A 248 0.55 15.20 12.72
C ILE A 248 -0.28 15.29 14.02
N PRO A 249 -1.27 16.20 14.11
CA PRO A 249 -2.17 16.27 15.26
C PRO A 249 -2.98 14.98 15.45
N ASP A 250 -3.25 14.60 16.69
CA ASP A 250 -4.06 13.44 17.05
C ASP A 250 -5.48 13.52 16.47
N GLU A 251 -6.11 14.70 16.46
CA GLU A 251 -7.43 14.88 15.87
C GLU A 251 -7.44 14.59 14.37
N THR A 252 -6.30 14.74 13.68
CA THR A 252 -6.17 14.38 12.26
C THR A 252 -6.31 12.87 12.05
N PHE A 253 -5.75 12.04 12.93
CA PHE A 253 -5.88 10.60 12.83
C PHE A 253 -7.31 10.14 13.13
N GLN A 254 -7.95 10.73 14.13
CA GLN A 254 -9.35 10.44 14.45
C GLN A 254 -10.27 10.86 13.28
N GLN A 255 -10.00 12.03 12.69
CA GLN A 255 -10.74 12.49 11.52
C GLN A 255 -10.53 11.57 10.31
N LEU A 256 -9.29 11.10 10.05
CA LEU A 256 -9.01 10.13 8.99
C LEU A 256 -9.76 8.81 9.21
N ALA A 257 -9.83 8.32 10.45
CA ALA A 257 -10.59 7.12 10.80
C ALA A 257 -12.08 7.29 10.46
N ARG A 258 -12.69 8.43 10.81
CA ARG A 258 -14.09 8.73 10.51
C ARG A 258 -14.36 8.93 9.03
N THR A 259 -13.53 9.71 8.34
CA THR A 259 -13.69 10.01 6.91
C THR A 259 -13.51 8.76 6.05
N CYS A 260 -12.49 7.94 6.31
CA CYS A 260 -12.24 6.73 5.53
C CYS A 260 -13.20 5.60 5.93
N GLY A 261 -13.48 5.47 7.23
CA GLY A 261 -14.45 4.54 7.80
C GLY A 261 -14.44 3.15 7.16
N LYS A 262 -15.60 2.73 6.67
CA LYS A 262 -15.79 1.41 6.04
C LYS A 262 -15.03 1.21 4.72
N ALA A 263 -14.52 2.27 4.09
CA ALA A 263 -13.74 2.15 2.86
C ALA A 263 -12.31 1.67 3.14
N LEU A 264 -11.77 1.97 4.33
CA LEU A 264 -10.38 1.68 4.66
C LEU A 264 -10.15 0.17 4.81
N THR A 265 -9.23 -0.35 4.00
CA THR A 265 -8.83 -1.76 3.98
C THR A 265 -7.37 -1.96 4.33
N LYS A 266 -6.52 -0.94 4.13
CA LYS A 266 -5.10 -0.97 4.46
C LYS A 266 -4.71 0.28 5.23
N LEU A 267 -4.14 0.09 6.41
CA LEU A 267 -3.58 1.13 7.25
C LEU A 267 -2.13 0.77 7.61
N VAL A 268 -1.20 1.63 7.23
CA VAL A 268 0.22 1.49 7.52
C VAL A 268 0.71 2.77 8.16
N LEU A 269 1.12 2.70 9.43
CA LEU A 269 1.63 3.82 10.23
C LEU A 269 2.98 3.40 10.83
N LEU A 270 4.08 3.73 10.15
CA LEU A 270 5.44 3.28 10.51
C LEU A 270 6.29 4.44 10.99
N ASP A 271 6.76 4.38 12.24
CA ASP A 271 7.56 5.45 12.86
C ASP A 271 6.90 6.84 12.67
N SER A 272 5.57 6.83 12.63
CA SER A 272 4.74 8.02 12.52
C SER A 272 4.71 8.78 13.86
N ASP A 273 3.99 9.88 13.87
CA ASP A 273 3.96 10.89 14.93
C ASP A 273 3.98 10.38 16.38
N ALA A 274 4.58 11.17 17.28
CA ALA A 274 4.52 10.95 18.72
C ALA A 274 3.09 11.06 19.28
N CYS A 275 2.21 11.87 18.69
CA CYS A 275 0.82 12.05 19.08
C CYS A 275 -0.09 10.86 18.76
N LEU A 276 0.30 9.99 17.83
CA LEU A 276 -0.50 8.80 17.49
C LEU A 276 -0.44 7.77 18.63
N GLY A 277 -1.50 7.62 19.42
CA GLY A 277 -1.56 6.76 20.61
C GLY A 277 -2.63 5.68 20.53
N ALA A 278 -2.98 5.12 21.70
CA ALA A 278 -3.99 4.08 21.83
C ALA A 278 -5.40 4.58 21.45
N ALA A 279 -5.74 5.83 21.80
CA ALA A 279 -7.04 6.41 21.52
C ALA A 279 -7.34 6.48 20.01
N GLU A 280 -6.38 6.96 19.21
CA GLU A 280 -6.49 7.06 17.76
C GLU A 280 -6.61 5.66 17.14
N MET A 281 -5.84 4.69 17.65
CA MET A 281 -5.92 3.31 17.17
C MET A 281 -7.26 2.63 17.51
N ILE A 282 -7.85 2.94 18.67
CA ILE A 282 -9.19 2.50 19.04
C ILE A 282 -10.23 3.13 18.09
N GLU A 283 -10.09 4.40 17.74
CA GLU A 283 -10.96 5.06 16.76
C GLU A 283 -10.88 4.36 15.40
N PHE A 284 -9.67 4.07 14.90
CA PHE A 284 -9.50 3.28 13.67
C PHE A 284 -10.15 1.89 13.78
N ALA A 285 -10.00 1.21 14.91
CA ALA A 285 -10.61 -0.10 15.12
C ALA A 285 -12.15 -0.03 15.05
N ARG A 286 -12.76 0.99 15.64
CA ARG A 286 -14.23 1.16 15.68
C ARG A 286 -14.80 1.61 14.35
N GLU A 287 -14.16 2.58 13.69
CA GLU A 287 -14.67 3.20 12.47
C GLU A 287 -14.35 2.38 11.20
N CYS A 288 -13.29 1.57 11.21
CA CYS A 288 -12.78 0.85 10.02
C CYS A 288 -12.94 -0.69 10.12
N PRO A 289 -14.16 -1.25 10.10
CA PRO A 289 -14.39 -2.70 10.27
C PRO A 289 -13.93 -3.55 9.07
N ASN A 290 -13.63 -2.91 7.93
CA ASN A 290 -13.17 -3.59 6.71
C ASN A 290 -11.64 -3.68 6.60
N LEU A 291 -10.89 -3.27 7.63
CA LEU A 291 -9.44 -3.42 7.66
C LEU A 291 -9.02 -4.87 7.42
N ARG A 292 -8.11 -5.03 6.45
CA ARG A 292 -7.47 -6.29 6.06
C ARG A 292 -5.97 -6.26 6.33
N HIS A 293 -5.34 -5.10 6.22
CA HIS A 293 -3.91 -4.93 6.41
C HIS A 293 -3.66 -3.82 7.42
N LEU A 294 -3.08 -4.18 8.56
CA LEU A 294 -2.68 -3.26 9.62
C LEU A 294 -1.19 -3.43 9.88
N ASN A 295 -0.42 -2.36 9.70
CA ASN A 295 0.97 -2.34 10.08
C ASN A 295 1.27 -1.07 10.88
N VAL A 296 1.50 -1.22 12.17
CA VAL A 296 1.72 -0.11 13.10
C VAL A 296 2.95 -0.41 13.93
N SER A 297 4.05 0.27 13.64
CA SER A 297 5.37 -0.08 14.16
C SER A 297 6.14 1.19 14.50
N TRP A 298 6.61 1.36 15.74
CA TRP A 298 7.28 2.60 16.19
C TRP A 298 8.61 2.30 16.86
N ILE A 299 9.67 2.37 16.07
CA ILE A 299 11.00 1.98 16.51
C ILE A 299 11.57 2.91 17.61
N GLU A 300 11.07 4.15 17.73
CA GLU A 300 11.69 5.20 18.57
C GLU A 300 10.80 5.75 19.70
N SER A 301 9.69 5.09 20.05
CA SER A 301 8.80 5.65 21.09
C SER A 301 9.29 5.39 22.51
N VAL A 302 9.20 6.41 23.36
CA VAL A 302 9.53 6.34 24.81
C VAL A 302 8.43 5.62 25.60
N ALA A 303 7.22 5.51 25.05
CA ALA A 303 6.07 4.87 25.71
C ALA A 303 5.39 3.87 24.77
N PRO A 304 4.88 2.75 25.30
CA PRO A 304 4.14 1.78 24.51
C PRO A 304 2.80 2.37 24.06
N LYS A 305 2.58 2.36 22.74
CA LYS A 305 1.38 2.95 22.11
C LYS A 305 0.28 1.94 21.82
N ILE A 306 0.63 0.66 21.68
CA ILE A 306 -0.33 -0.44 21.57
C ILE A 306 -0.41 -1.16 22.91
N ASN A 307 -1.63 -1.25 23.46
CA ASN A 307 -1.95 -2.00 24.67
C ASN A 307 -3.05 -3.04 24.38
N ASP A 308 -3.45 -3.79 25.42
CA ASP A 308 -4.52 -4.79 25.31
C ASP A 308 -5.85 -4.20 24.83
N GLU A 309 -6.20 -2.98 25.25
CA GLU A 309 -7.46 -2.33 24.86
C GLU A 309 -7.54 -2.13 23.34
N VAL A 310 -6.46 -1.67 22.72
CA VAL A 310 -6.37 -1.52 21.26
C VAL A 310 -6.59 -2.87 20.55
N VAL A 311 -5.93 -3.94 21.01
CA VAL A 311 -6.07 -5.26 20.37
C VAL A 311 -7.46 -5.85 20.59
N LEU A 312 -8.07 -5.63 21.76
CA LEU A 312 -9.44 -6.03 22.05
C LEU A 312 -10.42 -5.36 21.07
N GLU A 313 -10.29 -4.05 20.85
CA GLU A 313 -11.14 -3.32 19.90
C GLU A 313 -10.89 -3.75 18.45
N LEU A 314 -9.64 -3.96 18.05
CA LEU A 314 -9.30 -4.48 16.72
C LEU A 314 -9.91 -5.86 16.47
N THR A 315 -9.81 -6.76 17.45
CA THR A 315 -10.33 -8.14 17.34
C THR A 315 -11.85 -8.23 17.54
N ALA A 316 -12.47 -7.18 18.08
CA ALA A 316 -13.93 -7.05 18.14
C ALA A 316 -14.53 -6.55 16.82
N ASN A 317 -13.91 -5.54 16.20
CA ASN A 317 -14.49 -4.81 15.08
C ASN A 317 -13.89 -5.16 13.71
N CYS A 318 -12.59 -5.43 13.62
CA CYS A 318 -11.87 -5.66 12.36
C CYS A 318 -11.67 -7.16 12.06
N LEU A 319 -12.76 -7.92 11.98
CA LEU A 319 -12.71 -9.39 11.81
C LEU A 319 -12.16 -9.87 10.45
N ARG A 320 -11.95 -8.95 9.51
CA ARG A 320 -11.41 -9.21 8.17
C ARG A 320 -9.89 -9.04 8.09
N LEU A 321 -9.21 -8.79 9.20
CA LEU A 321 -7.75 -8.67 9.24
C LEU A 321 -7.07 -9.93 8.71
N GLU A 322 -6.23 -9.74 7.69
CA GLU A 322 -5.38 -10.74 7.04
C GLU A 322 -3.90 -10.53 7.41
N TYR A 323 -3.48 -9.28 7.61
CA TYR A 323 -2.11 -8.93 7.96
C TYR A 323 -2.11 -8.00 9.17
N VAL A 324 -1.40 -8.39 10.23
CA VAL A 324 -1.21 -7.60 11.45
C VAL A 324 0.28 -7.60 11.79
N SER A 325 0.88 -6.41 11.80
CA SER A 325 2.26 -6.19 12.24
C SER A 325 2.29 -5.09 13.29
N LEU A 326 2.71 -5.42 14.51
CA LEU A 326 2.81 -4.48 15.63
C LEU A 326 4.21 -4.61 16.25
N LEU A 327 5.15 -3.79 15.78
CA LEU A 327 6.58 -3.93 16.10
C LEU A 327 6.97 -3.45 17.51
N ASP A 328 6.06 -2.80 18.25
CA ASP A 328 6.30 -2.19 19.58
C ASP A 328 5.08 -2.35 20.50
N ALA A 329 4.43 -3.50 20.40
CA ALA A 329 3.29 -3.87 21.24
C ALA A 329 3.75 -4.32 22.63
N ASP A 330 4.59 -3.53 23.29
CA ASP A 330 5.24 -3.87 24.56
C ASP A 330 4.29 -3.74 25.75
N SER A 331 3.01 -3.38 25.51
CA SER A 331 1.90 -3.32 26.48
C SER A 331 0.76 -4.32 26.20
N ILE A 332 0.99 -5.38 25.41
CA ILE A 332 0.01 -6.47 25.19
C ILE A 332 0.29 -7.74 26.01
N SER A 333 -0.73 -8.25 26.69
CA SER A 333 -0.66 -9.46 27.52
C SER A 333 -1.33 -10.67 26.86
N ASP A 334 -1.46 -11.77 27.61
CA ASP A 334 -2.24 -12.94 27.22
C ASP A 334 -3.69 -12.61 26.82
N VAL A 335 -4.26 -11.52 27.36
CA VAL A 335 -5.63 -11.06 27.04
C VAL A 335 -5.77 -10.76 25.54
N SER A 336 -4.80 -10.04 24.96
CA SER A 336 -4.73 -9.79 23.52
C SER A 336 -4.66 -11.08 22.70
N PHE A 337 -3.83 -12.04 23.13
CA PHE A 337 -3.65 -13.30 22.38
C PHE A 337 -4.90 -14.18 22.37
N GLN A 338 -5.67 -14.17 23.47
CA GLN A 338 -6.95 -14.88 23.51
C GLN A 338 -7.90 -14.36 22.41
N THR A 339 -7.94 -13.04 22.19
CA THR A 339 -8.85 -12.46 21.19
C THR A 339 -8.30 -12.48 19.78
N LEU A 340 -6.98 -12.50 19.56
CA LEU A 340 -6.38 -12.67 18.23
C LEU A 340 -6.86 -13.96 17.53
N SER A 341 -7.18 -15.01 18.28
CA SER A 341 -7.76 -16.25 17.74
C SER A 341 -9.11 -16.06 17.01
N ARG A 342 -9.79 -14.93 17.24
CA ARG A 342 -11.03 -14.54 16.54
C ARG A 342 -10.77 -14.14 15.08
N LEU A 343 -9.54 -13.76 14.72
CA LEU A 343 -9.18 -13.32 13.37
C LEU A 343 -8.99 -14.52 12.43
N ARG A 344 -10.10 -15.09 11.95
CA ARG A 344 -10.09 -16.32 11.13
C ARG A 344 -9.48 -16.15 9.74
N TYR A 345 -9.34 -14.91 9.29
CA TYR A 345 -8.74 -14.55 8.00
C TYR A 345 -7.24 -14.24 8.09
N LEU A 346 -6.67 -14.26 9.30
CA LEU A 346 -5.28 -13.90 9.54
C LEU A 346 -4.31 -14.82 8.78
N ARG A 347 -3.44 -14.20 7.99
CA ARG A 347 -2.37 -14.81 7.20
C ARG A 347 -1.00 -14.43 7.75
N ASN A 348 -0.81 -13.18 8.17
CA ASN A 348 0.48 -12.70 8.66
C ASN A 348 0.27 -12.07 10.03
N LEU A 349 0.94 -12.61 11.04
CA LEU A 349 1.00 -12.03 12.37
C LEU A 349 2.46 -11.80 12.77
N ILE A 350 2.84 -10.54 12.97
CA ILE A 350 4.21 -10.13 13.25
C ILE A 350 4.23 -9.27 14.53
N LEU A 351 4.68 -9.86 15.63
CA LEU A 351 4.76 -9.26 16.97
C LEU A 351 6.15 -9.52 17.60
N PRO A 352 7.21 -8.84 17.13
CA PRO A 352 8.60 -9.16 17.46
C PRO A 352 9.07 -8.67 18.85
N ARG A 353 8.25 -7.96 19.63
CA ARG A 353 8.61 -7.49 20.98
C ARG A 353 7.52 -7.71 22.04
N ALA A 354 6.39 -8.28 21.62
CA ALA A 354 5.34 -8.65 22.54
C ALA A 354 5.94 -9.60 23.60
N GLY A 355 5.91 -9.17 24.87
CA GLY A 355 6.09 -10.02 26.05
C GLY A 355 7.49 -10.54 26.31
N SER A 356 8.50 -9.76 25.93
CA SER A 356 9.87 -9.98 26.42
C SER A 356 9.97 -9.86 27.94
N GLU A 357 11.06 -10.38 28.53
CA GLU A 357 11.36 -10.18 29.96
C GLU A 357 11.34 -8.69 30.37
N LYS A 358 11.69 -7.79 29.44
CA LYS A 358 11.68 -6.34 29.64
C LYS A 358 10.28 -5.75 29.78
N SER A 359 9.28 -6.32 29.11
CA SER A 359 7.89 -5.87 29.25
C SER A 359 7.18 -6.49 30.44
N GLY A 360 7.78 -7.50 31.09
CA GLY A 360 7.25 -8.14 32.31
C GLY A 360 5.98 -8.97 32.09
N MET A 361 5.71 -9.38 30.85
CA MET A 361 4.46 -10.07 30.50
C MET A 361 4.65 -11.57 30.38
N ALA A 362 3.62 -12.31 30.79
CA ALA A 362 3.56 -13.75 30.62
C ALA A 362 2.46 -14.11 29.62
N TYR A 363 2.86 -14.80 28.55
CA TYR A 363 1.91 -15.44 27.64
C TYR A 363 1.52 -16.82 28.15
N ARG A 364 0.27 -17.21 27.92
CA ARG A 364 -0.17 -18.57 28.19
C ARG A 364 -0.09 -19.40 26.91
N GLN A 365 0.41 -20.61 27.04
CA GLN A 365 0.47 -21.56 25.92
C GLN A 365 -0.91 -21.84 25.32
N GLU A 366 -1.97 -21.80 26.14
CA GLU A 366 -3.34 -22.06 25.73
C GLU A 366 -3.80 -21.06 24.66
N SER A 367 -3.44 -19.79 24.81
CA SER A 367 -3.77 -18.72 23.87
C SER A 367 -3.03 -18.89 22.54
N LEU A 368 -1.74 -19.24 22.58
CA LEU A 368 -0.94 -19.53 21.38
C LEU A 368 -1.47 -20.76 20.63
N ILE A 369 -1.86 -21.81 21.35
CA ILE A 369 -2.49 -23.01 20.77
C ILE A 369 -3.84 -22.66 20.15
N ALA A 370 -4.65 -21.84 20.81
CA ALA A 370 -5.95 -21.39 20.32
C ALA A 370 -5.81 -20.56 19.03
N LEU A 371 -4.82 -19.68 18.97
CA LEU A 371 -4.45 -18.91 17.78
C LEU A 371 -4.12 -19.85 16.62
N ALA A 372 -3.17 -20.78 16.81
CA ALA A 372 -2.74 -21.72 15.77
C ALA A 372 -3.90 -22.59 15.25
N LYS A 373 -4.78 -23.07 16.14
CA LYS A 373 -5.94 -23.89 15.75
C LYS A 373 -7.04 -23.09 15.02
N SER A 374 -7.19 -21.81 15.34
CA SER A 374 -8.26 -20.97 14.79
C SER A 374 -7.86 -20.30 13.47
N CYS A 375 -6.63 -19.80 13.37
CA CYS A 375 -6.08 -19.07 12.22
C CYS A 375 -5.50 -20.04 11.18
N LYS A 376 -6.37 -20.79 10.51
CA LYS A 376 -5.96 -21.83 9.53
C LYS A 376 -5.34 -21.28 8.24
N ARG A 377 -5.45 -19.97 7.99
CA ARG A 377 -4.90 -19.29 6.80
C ARG A 377 -3.50 -18.72 7.03
N LEU A 378 -2.90 -18.97 8.19
CA LEU A 378 -1.60 -18.43 8.56
C LEU A 378 -0.52 -18.85 7.56
N GLU A 379 0.13 -17.86 6.97
CA GLU A 379 1.24 -17.93 6.03
C GLU A 379 2.55 -17.50 6.72
N GLN A 380 2.48 -16.50 7.60
CA GLN A 380 3.64 -16.01 8.37
C GLN A 380 3.26 -15.80 9.84
N LEU A 381 4.08 -16.35 10.73
CA LEU A 381 3.99 -16.12 12.16
C LEU A 381 5.36 -15.68 12.70
N GLN A 382 5.43 -14.47 13.23
CA GLN A 382 6.60 -13.95 13.92
C GLN A 382 6.18 -13.48 15.32
N LEU A 383 6.70 -14.11 16.37
CA LEU A 383 6.37 -13.79 17.76
C LEU A 383 7.64 -13.82 18.63
N VAL A 384 7.65 -13.03 19.71
CA VAL A 384 8.48 -13.28 20.88
C VAL A 384 7.57 -13.88 21.96
N ALA A 385 7.96 -15.02 22.52
CA ALA A 385 7.10 -15.76 23.45
C ALA A 385 7.94 -16.53 24.49
N PRO A 386 8.60 -15.82 25.41
CA PRO A 386 9.42 -16.44 26.44
C PRO A 386 8.57 -17.33 27.33
N GLY A 387 9.03 -18.56 27.52
CA GLY A 387 8.40 -19.54 28.44
C GLY A 387 7.02 -20.07 28.03
N ALA A 388 6.34 -19.48 27.04
CA ALA A 388 5.01 -19.91 26.60
C ALA A 388 5.03 -20.94 25.46
N THR A 389 6.18 -21.12 24.83
CA THR A 389 6.38 -21.98 23.66
C THR A 389 6.68 -23.42 24.07
N THR A 390 5.65 -24.28 24.04
CA THR A 390 5.77 -25.72 24.33
C THR A 390 5.64 -26.57 23.07
N SER A 391 6.04 -27.85 23.14
CA SER A 391 5.87 -28.79 22.01
C SER A 391 4.42 -28.87 21.51
N ARG A 392 3.43 -28.69 22.39
CA ARG A 392 2.00 -28.64 22.02
C ARG A 392 1.64 -27.44 21.14
N PHE A 393 2.29 -26.29 21.32
CA PHE A 393 2.11 -25.14 20.44
C PHE A 393 2.61 -25.45 19.02
N PHE A 394 3.78 -26.06 18.89
CA PHE A 394 4.31 -26.43 17.57
C PHE A 394 3.49 -27.55 16.90
N GLU A 395 2.96 -28.51 17.67
CA GLU A 395 1.97 -29.47 17.17
C GLU A 395 0.69 -28.75 16.69
N ALA A 396 0.26 -27.68 17.37
CA ALA A 396 -0.90 -26.89 16.94
C ALA A 396 -0.66 -26.12 15.63
N LEU A 397 0.59 -25.77 15.30
CA LEU A 397 0.91 -25.14 14.01
C LEU A 397 0.70 -26.09 12.82
N LEU A 398 0.59 -27.40 13.03
CA LEU A 398 0.21 -28.36 11.99
C LEU A 398 -1.22 -28.10 11.44
N PHE A 399 -2.05 -27.35 12.18
CA PHE A 399 -3.36 -26.90 11.71
C PHE A 399 -3.30 -25.68 10.77
N CYS A 400 -2.12 -25.12 10.51
CA CYS A 400 -1.85 -24.03 9.58
C CYS A 400 -1.16 -24.57 8.30
N PRO A 401 -1.90 -25.17 7.33
CA PRO A 401 -1.30 -25.83 6.17
C PRO A 401 -0.53 -24.88 5.23
N ASN A 402 -0.86 -23.59 5.27
CA ASN A 402 -0.27 -22.56 4.43
C ASN A 402 0.96 -21.90 5.07
N LEU A 403 1.40 -22.33 6.25
CA LEU A 403 2.52 -21.69 6.95
C LEU A 403 3.79 -21.81 6.11
N GLN A 404 4.38 -20.67 5.79
CA GLN A 404 5.59 -20.52 4.98
C GLN A 404 6.75 -19.96 5.79
N VAL A 405 6.47 -19.07 6.73
CA VAL A 405 7.48 -18.39 7.56
C VAL A 405 7.10 -18.50 9.02
N LEU A 406 8.01 -19.01 9.84
CA LEU A 406 7.86 -19.10 11.29
C LEU A 406 9.11 -18.54 11.95
N VAL A 407 8.95 -17.46 12.71
CA VAL A 407 10.02 -16.82 13.48
C VAL A 407 9.57 -16.75 14.93
N ILE A 408 10.27 -17.43 15.83
CA ILE A 408 9.97 -17.39 17.27
C ILE A 408 11.23 -16.97 18.02
N GLY A 409 11.18 -15.83 18.71
CA GLY A 409 12.26 -15.35 19.60
C GLY A 409 12.06 -15.79 21.05
N GLU A 410 13.15 -15.75 21.83
CA GLU A 410 13.21 -16.11 23.26
C GLU A 410 12.66 -17.53 23.59
N LEU A 411 13.02 -18.53 22.78
CA LEU A 411 12.66 -19.93 23.02
C LEU A 411 13.31 -20.48 24.28
N CYS A 412 12.53 -21.23 25.05
CA CYS A 412 13.01 -21.91 26.24
C CYS A 412 13.99 -23.05 25.89
N LYS A 413 15.17 -23.07 26.53
CA LYS A 413 16.17 -24.13 26.39
C LYS A 413 15.63 -25.55 26.63
N ALA A 414 14.67 -25.69 27.55
CA ALA A 414 14.05 -26.99 27.85
C ALA A 414 13.28 -27.57 26.65
N LEU A 415 12.85 -26.75 25.71
CA LEU A 415 12.19 -27.21 24.49
C LEU A 415 13.16 -27.97 23.56
N LEU A 416 14.45 -27.61 23.57
CA LEU A 416 15.47 -28.25 22.73
C LEU A 416 15.76 -29.70 23.15
N ILE A 417 15.42 -30.08 24.39
CA ILE A 417 15.53 -31.46 24.87
C ILE A 417 14.21 -32.24 24.76
N ASP A 418 13.07 -31.57 24.53
CA ASP A 418 11.75 -32.20 24.37
C ASP A 418 11.73 -33.08 23.11
N GLN A 419 11.45 -34.38 23.29
CA GLN A 419 11.41 -35.34 22.19
C GLN A 419 10.32 -35.02 21.16
N ARG A 420 9.16 -34.49 21.58
CA ARG A 420 8.07 -34.12 20.68
C ARG A 420 8.43 -32.93 19.81
N PHE A 421 9.22 -31.99 20.34
CA PHE A 421 9.72 -30.88 19.53
C PHE A 421 10.76 -31.35 18.52
N LYS A 422 11.65 -32.27 18.92
CA LYS A 422 12.65 -32.88 18.02
C LYS A 422 12.01 -33.63 16.86
N THR A 423 10.93 -34.38 17.09
CA THR A 423 10.23 -35.13 16.04
C THR A 423 9.59 -34.25 14.97
N LEU A 424 9.29 -32.98 15.29
CA LEU A 424 8.80 -31.99 14.31
C LEU A 424 9.90 -31.50 13.35
N GLY A 425 11.17 -31.82 13.60
CA GLY A 425 12.30 -31.44 12.75
C GLY A 425 12.60 -29.94 12.75
N LEU A 426 12.04 -29.17 13.69
CA LEU A 426 12.23 -27.73 13.82
C LEU A 426 13.53 -27.37 14.56
N ALA A 427 14.07 -28.27 15.38
CA ALA A 427 15.26 -28.02 16.20
C ALA A 427 16.51 -27.60 15.40
N LYS A 428 16.62 -28.00 14.12
CA LYS A 428 17.74 -27.63 13.23
C LYS A 428 17.69 -26.18 12.72
N TYR A 429 16.58 -25.48 12.95
CA TYR A 429 16.37 -24.09 12.58
C TYR A 429 16.47 -23.15 13.79
N VAL A 430 16.96 -23.67 14.92
CA VAL A 430 17.10 -22.91 16.16
C VAL A 430 18.55 -22.49 16.33
N ASP A 431 18.75 -21.17 16.40
CA ASP A 431 20.04 -20.55 16.63
C ASP A 431 20.06 -19.88 18.02
N PRO A 432 21.19 -19.85 18.74
CA PRO A 432 21.32 -19.11 19.99
C PRO A 432 21.31 -17.59 19.74
N GLU A 433 20.45 -16.84 20.45
CA GLU A 433 20.43 -15.36 20.44
C GLU A 433 21.31 -14.77 21.55
N THR A 434 21.26 -15.36 22.75
CA THR A 434 22.09 -15.02 23.92
C THR A 434 22.51 -16.32 24.65
N SER A 435 23.11 -16.23 25.85
CA SER A 435 23.47 -17.42 26.65
C SER A 435 22.28 -18.31 26.98
N ASP A 436 21.08 -17.72 27.11
CA ASP A 436 19.87 -18.40 27.60
C ASP A 436 18.63 -18.21 26.72
N ALA A 437 18.69 -17.36 25.67
CA ALA A 437 17.62 -17.19 24.69
C ALA A 437 17.98 -17.79 23.33
N TYR A 438 17.03 -18.48 22.72
CA TYR A 438 17.17 -19.09 21.39
C TYR A 438 16.12 -18.53 20.41
N LYS A 439 16.45 -18.52 19.12
CA LYS A 439 15.56 -18.09 18.04
C LYS A 439 15.34 -19.20 17.03
N LEU A 440 14.08 -19.47 16.71
CA LEU A 440 13.70 -20.33 15.61
C LEU A 440 13.45 -19.47 14.38
N VAL A 441 14.12 -19.77 13.27
CA VAL A 441 13.85 -19.15 11.96
C VAL A 441 13.61 -20.26 10.94
N TRP A 442 12.34 -20.53 10.66
CA TRP A 442 11.93 -21.55 9.72
C TRP A 442 11.28 -20.94 8.49
N HIS A 443 11.73 -21.40 7.32
CA HIS A 443 11.12 -21.10 6.03
C HIS A 443 10.77 -22.41 5.33
N LYS A 444 9.55 -22.51 4.81
CA LYS A 444 9.14 -23.62 3.95
C LYS A 444 9.96 -23.54 2.67
N LYS A 445 10.82 -24.53 2.43
CA LYS A 445 11.52 -24.66 1.14
C LYS A 445 10.46 -24.88 0.06
N THR A 446 10.35 -23.94 -0.87
CA THR A 446 9.54 -24.05 -2.09
C THR A 446 10.08 -25.12 -3.01
#